data_AF-A0A2V3Y249-F1
#
_entry.id   AF-A0A2V3Y249-F1
#
_cell.length_a   1.000
_cell.length_b   1.000
_cell.length_c   1.000
_cell.angle_alpha   90.00
_cell.angle_beta   90.00
_cell.angle_gamma   90.00
#
_symmetry.space_group_name_H-M   'P 1'
#
loop_
_entity.id
_entity.type
_entity.pdbx_description
1 polymer ?
#
loop_
_entity_poly.entity_id
_entity_poly.type
_entity_poly.pdbx_seq_one_letter_code
_entity_poly.pdbx_strand_id
1 'polypeptide(L)' 'MTNQEIREEMMLQIEYLKTINILNRLGMHNRDEEQTKAEIKSRIEALYRQLLEEEP' A
#
# COMPACT_ATOMS: atom_id res chain seq x y z
N MET A 1 -8.95 11.36 -8.77
CA MET A 1 -7.86 11.88 -7.92
C MET A 1 -6.85 12.48 -8.87
N THR A 2 -6.14 13.53 -8.47
CA THR A 2 -5.01 14.01 -9.26
C THR A 2 -3.84 13.03 -9.19
N ASN A 3 -2.96 13.04 -10.19
CA ASN A 3 -1.71 12.28 -10.15
C ASN A 3 -0.87 12.52 -8.89
N GLN A 4 -0.95 13.71 -8.29
CA GLN A 4 -0.29 13.99 -7.02
C GLN A 4 -0.96 13.24 -5.87
N GLU A 5 -2.28 13.33 -5.74
CA GLU A 5 -3.05 12.62 -4.71
C GLU A 5 -2.85 11.10 -4.79
N ILE A 6 -2.79 10.55 -6.01
CA ILE A 6 -2.56 9.11 -6.23
C ILE A 6 -1.17 8.70 -5.71
N ARG A 7 -0.13 9.49 -6.00
CA ARG A 7 1.24 9.22 -5.52
C ARG A 7 1.34 9.36 -4.00
N GLU A 8 0.69 10.36 -3.42
CA GLU A 8 0.63 10.54 -1.97
C GLU A 8 -0.04 9.35 -1.29
N GLU A 9 -1.16 8.85 -1.83
CA GLU A 9 -1.81 7.66 -1.30
C GLU A 9 -0.93 6.40 -1.44
N MET A 10 -0.27 6.21 -2.59
CA MET A 10 0.67 5.09 -2.76
C MET A 10 1.79 5.11 -1.73
N MET A 11 2.35 6.29 -1.42
CA MET A 11 3.37 6.42 -0.37
C MET A 11 2.82 6.02 1.00
N LEU A 12 1.60 6.44 1.35
CA LEU A 12 0.97 6.04 2.62
C LEU A 12 0.79 4.52 2.72
N GLN A 13 0.34 3.87 1.64
CA GLN A 13 0.20 2.41 1.59
C GLN A 13 1.54 1.70 1.76
N ILE A 14 2.60 2.20 1.13
CA ILE A 14 3.97 1.67 1.27
C ILE A 14 4.49 1.83 2.70
N GLU A 15 4.28 2.99 3.33
CA GLU A 15 4.67 3.21 4.73
C GLU A 15 3.92 2.27 5.67
N TYR A 16 2.62 2.05 5.45
CA TYR A 16 1.85 1.11 6.24
C TYR A 16 2.38 -0.33 6.12
N LEU A 17 2.76 -0.75 4.91
CA LEU A 17 3.40 -2.05 4.69
C LEU A 17 4.74 -2.18 5.42
N LYS A 18 5.55 -1.12 5.46
CA LYS A 18 6.81 -1.08 6.21
C LYS A 18 6.55 -1.20 7.71
N THR A 19 5.56 -0.49 8.24
CA THR A 19 5.17 -0.57 9.66
C THR A 19 4.79 -1.99 10.04
N ILE A 20 3.94 -2.65 9.25
CA ILE A 20 3.57 -4.06 9.49
C ILE A 20 4.82 -4.93 9.54
N ASN A 21 5.72 -4.81 8.56
CA ASN A 21 6.94 -5.62 8.52
C ASN A 21 7.86 -5.37 9.74
N ILE A 22 7.92 -4.14 10.26
CA ILE A 22 8.66 -3.81 11.49
C ILE A 22 8.00 -4.49 12.70
N LEU A 23 6.68 -4.37 12.85
CA LEU A 23 5.93 -4.97 13.96
C LEU A 23 6.11 -6.50 13.99
N ASN A 24 6.09 -7.15 12.84
CA ASN A 24 6.31 -8.59 12.75
C ASN A 24 7.72 -8.99 13.18
N ARG A 25 8.74 -8.21 12.81
CA ARG A 25 10.12 -8.45 13.25
C ARG A 25 10.27 -8.32 14.77
N LEU A 26 9.39 -7.53 15.40
CA LEU A 26 9.30 -7.39 16.86
C LEU A 26 8.43 -8.47 17.52
N GLY A 27 7.91 -9.44 16.75
CA GLY A 27 7.02 -10.49 17.25
C GLY A 27 5.58 -10.01 17.52
N MET A 28 5.23 -8.80 17.08
CA MET A 28 3.89 -8.22 17.23
C MET A 28 2.99 -8.62 16.05
N HIS A 29 2.82 -9.92 15.85
CA HIS A 29 1.98 -10.45 14.77
C HIS A 29 0.50 -10.17 15.03
N ASN A 30 -0.20 -9.74 13.99
CA ASN A 30 -1.65 -9.66 13.96
C ASN A 30 -2.18 -10.91 13.21
N ARG A 31 -3.38 -11.43 13.57
CA ARG A 31 -3.94 -12.65 12.93
C ARG A 31 -4.28 -12.49 11.46
N ASP A 32 -4.56 -11.27 11.05
CA ASP A 32 -5.00 -10.84 9.72
C ASP A 32 -3.85 -10.21 8.91
N GLU A 33 -2.60 -10.35 9.37
CA GLU A 33 -1.43 -9.67 8.81
C GLU A 33 -1.23 -9.97 7.32
N GLU A 34 -1.39 -11.24 6.92
CA GLU A 34 -1.30 -11.65 5.52
C GLU A 34 -2.41 -11.04 4.67
N GLN A 35 -3.63 -10.98 5.20
CA GLN A 35 -4.77 -10.36 4.53
C GLN A 35 -4.53 -8.86 4.36
N THR A 36 -4.12 -8.16 5.44
CA THR A 36 -3.82 -6.72 5.38
C THR A 36 -2.72 -6.43 4.36
N LYS A 37 -1.66 -7.26 4.30
CA LYS A 37 -0.61 -7.12 3.28
C LYS A 37 -1.14 -7.32 1.86
N ALA A 38 -2.05 -8.27 1.65
CA ALA A 38 -2.67 -8.51 0.35
C ALA A 38 -3.54 -7.32 -0.09
N GLU A 39 -4.34 -6.77 0.82
CA GLU A 39 -5.18 -5.59 0.57
C GLU A 39 -4.35 -4.35 0.22
N ILE A 40 -3.28 -4.08 0.96
CA ILE A 40 -2.35 -2.97 0.67
C ILE A 40 -1.74 -3.13 -0.73
N LYS A 41 -1.26 -4.32 -1.08
CA LYS A 41 -0.69 -4.59 -2.41
C LYS A 41 -1.72 -4.37 -3.52
N SER A 42 -2.94 -4.89 -3.34
CA SER A 42 -4.02 -4.70 -4.30
C SER A 42 -4.37 -3.21 -4.46
N ARG A 43 -4.32 -2.42 -3.38
CA ARG A 43 -4.58 -0.98 -3.45
C ARG A 43 -3.48 -0.25 -4.21
N ILE A 44 -2.21 -0.55 -3.94
CA ILE A 44 -1.06 0.02 -4.66
C ILE A 44 -1.16 -0.29 -6.16
N GLU A 45 -1.49 -1.53 -6.54
CA GLU A 45 -1.68 -1.90 -7.94
C GLU A 45 -2.82 -1.12 -8.61
N ALA A 46 -3.95 -0.93 -7.93
CA ALA A 46 -5.05 -0.14 -8.44
C ALA A 46 -4.66 1.33 -8.66
N LEU A 47 -3.93 1.93 -7.71
CA LEU A 47 -3.42 3.30 -7.81
C LEU A 47 -2.40 3.44 -8.95
N TYR A 48 -1.53 2.45 -9.12
CA TYR A 48 -0.57 2.43 -10.22
C TYR A 48 -1.25 2.36 -11.59
N ARG A 49 -2.30 1.55 -11.74
CA ARG A 49 -3.09 1.51 -12.98
C ARG A 49 -3.77 2.85 -13.28
N GLN A 50 -4.30 3.53 -12.26
CA GLN A 50 -4.87 4.87 -12.45
C GLN A 50 -3.84 5.87 -12.98
N LEU A 51 -2.58 5.81 -12.52
CA LEU A 51 -1.51 6.65 -13.06
C LEU A 51 -1.21 6.34 -14.54
N LEU A 52 -1.24 5.07 -14.92
CA LEU A 52 -0.97 4.64 -16.30
C LEU A 52 -2.11 4.98 -17.26
N GLU A 53 -3.36 4.92 -16.81
CA GLU A 53 -4.54 5.29 -17.61
C GLU A 53 -4.62 6.80 -17.85
N GLU A 54 -3.94 7.62 -17.04
CA GLU A 54 -3.80 9.07 -17.21
C GLU A 54 -2.54 9.51 -17.99
N GLU A 55 -1.64 8.59 -18.37
CA GLU A 55 -0.51 8.88 -19.27
C GLU A 55 -0.95 8.79 -20.75
N PRO A 56 -0.97 9.90 -21.53
CA PRO A 56 -1.31 9.90 -22.96
C PRO A 56 -0.21 9.33 -23.87
#